data_AF-A0A957MAF5-F1
#
_entry.id   AF-A0A957MAF5-F1
#
_cell.length_a   1.000
_cell.length_b   1.000
_cell.length_c   1.000
_cell.angle_alpha   90.00
_cell.angle_beta   90.00
_cell.angle_gamma   90.00
#
_symmetry.space_group_name_H-M   'P 1'
#
loop_
_entity.id
_entity.type
_entity.pdbx_description
1 polymer ?
#
loop_
_entity_poly.entity_id
_entity_poly.type
_entity_poly.pdbx_seq_one_letter_code
_entity_poly.pdbx_strand_id
1 'polypeptide(L)'
;MASVLADRPVASHKAGLNSRLYTAGALLLGVLGLWALYWLAARPVYVQVDGMEETIYTHRATVRDLLLDLGIQPAERDRVAPGLDSAVERDMTLTVERARPVRILADGRDSQVSSWGLTPRQLLTDAGMVLDTYDEVLL
;
A
#
# COMPACT_ATOMS: atom_id res chain seq x y z
N MET A 1 -16.91 -85.08 5.53
CA MET A 1 -18.09 -84.26 5.15
C MET A 1 -18.83 -83.97 6.45
N ALA A 2 -19.02 -82.75 6.96
CA ALA A 2 -18.95 -81.42 6.40
C ALA A 2 -18.41 -80.42 7.45
N SER A 3 -17.59 -79.48 6.98
CA SER A 3 -17.18 -78.27 7.69
C SER A 3 -18.38 -77.32 7.75
N VAL A 4 -18.76 -76.87 8.95
CA VAL A 4 -19.74 -75.79 9.13
C VAL A 4 -19.06 -74.66 9.89
N LEU A 5 -18.72 -73.62 9.14
CA LEU A 5 -18.17 -72.36 9.62
C LEU A 5 -19.13 -71.72 10.63
N ALA A 6 -18.63 -71.43 11.83
CA ALA A 6 -19.26 -70.50 12.75
C ALA A 6 -19.01 -69.06 12.24
N ASP A 7 -20.07 -68.42 11.75
CA ASP A 7 -20.05 -67.00 11.42
C ASP A 7 -20.13 -66.19 12.73
N ARG A 8 -19.08 -65.43 13.05
CA ARG A 8 -19.09 -64.49 14.17
C ARG A 8 -19.34 -63.09 13.62
N PRO A 9 -20.33 -62.34 14.14
CA PRO A 9 -20.56 -60.98 13.68
C PRO A 9 -19.39 -60.09 14.10
N VAL A 10 -18.67 -59.56 13.11
CA VAL A 10 -17.67 -58.51 13.30
C VAL A 10 -18.43 -57.20 13.55
N ALA A 11 -18.51 -56.77 14.81
CA ALA A 11 -19.02 -55.45 15.16
C ALA A 11 -18.08 -54.39 14.57
N SER A 12 -18.52 -53.76 13.47
CA SER A 12 -17.86 -52.62 12.84
C SER A 12 -17.79 -51.46 13.82
N HIS A 13 -16.59 -51.18 14.33
CA HIS A 13 -16.29 -50.00 15.12
C HIS A 13 -16.40 -48.78 14.20
N LYS A 14 -17.56 -48.11 14.16
CA LYS A 14 -17.71 -46.81 13.51
C LYS A 14 -16.90 -45.78 14.30
N ALA A 15 -15.60 -45.75 14.04
CA ALA A 15 -14.65 -44.81 14.60
C ALA A 15 -15.18 -43.38 14.37
N GLY A 16 -15.18 -42.58 15.44
CA GLY A 16 -15.70 -41.21 15.50
C GLY A 16 -14.87 -40.20 14.68
N LEU A 17 -14.75 -40.44 13.39
CA LEU A 17 -14.05 -39.58 12.43
C LEU A 17 -14.92 -38.40 11.97
N ASN A 18 -16.25 -38.56 12.05
CA ASN A 18 -17.20 -37.70 11.36
C ASN A 18 -17.36 -36.34 12.06
N SER A 19 -17.36 -36.28 13.40
CA SER A 19 -17.57 -35.00 14.11
C SER A 19 -16.40 -34.03 13.94
N ARG A 20 -15.16 -34.54 13.92
CA ARG A 20 -13.94 -33.75 13.71
C ARG A 20 -13.88 -33.15 12.31
N LEU A 21 -14.36 -33.87 11.30
CA LEU A 21 -14.48 -33.40 9.91
C LEU A 21 -15.49 -32.26 9.78
N TYR A 22 -16.66 -32.36 10.43
CA TYR A 22 -17.66 -31.29 10.42
C TYR A 22 -17.19 -30.05 11.18
N THR A 23 -16.55 -30.20 12.35
CA THR A 23 -16.00 -29.06 13.08
C THR A 23 -14.87 -28.39 12.31
N ALA A 24 -14.00 -29.16 11.65
CA ALA A 24 -12.94 -28.63 10.81
C ALA A 24 -13.51 -27.89 9.58
N GLY A 25 -14.55 -28.45 8.94
CA GLY A 25 -15.25 -27.81 7.83
C GLY A 25 -15.96 -26.52 8.24
N ALA A 26 -16.63 -26.51 9.40
CA ALA A 26 -17.29 -25.31 9.93
C ALA A 26 -16.28 -24.21 10.29
N LEU A 27 -15.13 -24.56 10.88
CA LEU A 27 -14.03 -23.62 11.13
C LEU A 27 -13.47 -23.03 9.84
N LEU A 28 -13.24 -23.86 8.82
CA LEU A 28 -12.78 -23.41 7.51
C LEU A 28 -13.76 -22.43 6.85
N LEU A 29 -15.06 -22.76 6.86
CA LEU A 29 -16.09 -21.87 6.34
C LEU A 29 -16.17 -20.56 7.12
N GLY A 30 -16.00 -20.61 8.45
CA GLY A 30 -15.92 -19.41 9.28
C GLY A 30 -14.74 -18.51 8.92
N VAL A 31 -13.54 -19.10 8.74
CA VAL A 31 -12.35 -18.35 8.33
C VAL A 31 -12.52 -17.76 6.94
N LEU A 32 -13.04 -18.53 5.98
CA LEU A 32 -13.31 -18.05 4.62
C LEU A 32 -14.36 -16.93 4.62
N GLY A 33 -15.41 -17.05 5.42
CA GLY A 33 -16.44 -16.02 5.58
C GLY A 33 -15.88 -14.73 6.19
N LEU A 34 -15.07 -14.84 7.24
CA LEU A 34 -14.37 -13.69 7.85
C LEU A 34 -13.42 -13.02 6.85
N TRP A 35 -12.68 -13.82 6.07
CA TRP A 35 -11.77 -13.31 5.05
C TRP A 35 -12.52 -12.59 3.92
N ALA A 36 -13.64 -13.15 3.44
CA ALA A 36 -14.49 -12.50 2.45
C ALA A 36 -15.11 -11.20 2.98
N LEU A 37 -15.55 -11.19 4.24
CA LEU A 37 -16.09 -9.99 4.88
C LEU A 37 -15.02 -8.90 5.03
N TYR A 38 -13.79 -9.28 5.34
CA TYR A 38 -12.65 -8.38 5.38
C TYR A 38 -12.43 -7.72 4.01
N TRP A 39 -12.38 -8.50 2.94
CA TRP A 39 -12.25 -7.98 1.57
C TRP A 39 -13.39 -7.03 1.18
N LEU A 40 -14.64 -7.36 1.55
CA LEU A 40 -15.82 -6.57 1.22
C LEU A 40 -15.89 -5.24 1.99
N ALA A 41 -15.24 -5.16 3.16
CA ALA A 41 -15.24 -3.96 3.99
C ALA A 41 -14.24 -2.88 3.52
N ALA A 42 -13.40 -3.18 2.53
CA ALA A 42 -12.39 -2.25 2.04
C ALA A 42 -13.03 -1.05 1.31
N ARG A 43 -12.39 0.11 1.41
CA ARG A 43 -12.81 1.35 0.74
C ARG A 43 -11.99 1.55 -0.52
N PRO A 44 -12.61 1.76 -1.70
CA PRO A 44 -11.87 2.13 -2.90
C PRO A 44 -11.34 3.57 -2.78
N VAL A 45 -10.10 3.78 -3.19
CA VAL A 45 -9.40 5.07 -3.25
C VAL A 45 -8.63 5.13 -4.56
N TYR A 46 -8.72 6.24 -5.29
CA TYR A 46 -7.95 6.49 -6.50
C TYR A 46 -6.63 7.13 -6.12
N VAL A 47 -5.52 6.41 -6.27
CA VAL A 47 -4.18 6.93 -5.94
C VAL A 47 -3.47 7.26 -7.24
N GLN A 48 -3.15 8.53 -7.42
CA GLN A 48 -2.41 9.03 -8.56
C GLN A 48 -0.99 9.39 -8.14
N VAL A 49 0.00 8.70 -8.69
CA VAL A 49 1.42 8.96 -8.41
C VAL A 49 2.10 9.39 -9.70
N ASP A 50 2.61 10.62 -9.73
CA ASP A 50 3.33 11.19 -10.89
C ASP A 50 2.55 11.06 -12.23
N GLY A 51 1.22 11.18 -12.15
CA GLY A 51 0.31 11.08 -13.30
C GLY A 51 -0.21 9.67 -13.60
N MET A 52 0.31 8.62 -12.95
CA MET A 52 -0.21 7.26 -13.07
C MET A 52 -1.27 7.00 -12.01
N GLU A 53 -2.47 6.63 -12.44
CA GLU A 53 -3.61 6.36 -11.55
C GLU A 53 -3.77 4.86 -11.30
N GLU A 54 -3.95 4.49 -10.03
CA GLU A 54 -4.24 3.13 -9.59
C GLU A 54 -5.38 3.14 -8.56
N THR A 55 -6.29 2.16 -8.64
CA THR A 55 -7.36 2.01 -7.63
C THR A 55 -6.90 1.08 -6.52
N ILE A 56 -6.85 1.61 -5.29
CA ILE A 56 -6.41 0.90 -4.10
C ILE A 56 -7.60 0.67 -3.16
N TYR A 57 -7.72 -0.56 -2.66
CA TYR A 57 -8.71 -0.92 -1.65
C TYR A 57 -8.06 -0.91 -0.27
N THR A 58 -8.49 0.01 0.59
CA THR A 58 -7.84 0.22 1.89
C THR A 58 -8.82 0.22 3.06
N HIS A 59 -8.30 -0.13 4.23
CA HIS A 59 -8.99 0.01 5.52
C HIS A 59 -8.39 1.12 6.39
N ARG A 60 -7.40 1.86 5.87
CA ARG A 60 -6.71 2.91 6.61
C ARG A 60 -7.62 4.10 6.86
N ALA A 61 -7.36 4.76 7.98
CA ALA A 61 -8.10 5.95 8.38
C ALA A 61 -7.49 7.23 7.80
N THR A 62 -6.18 7.26 7.55
CA THR A 62 -5.46 8.47 7.12
C THR A 62 -4.69 8.24 5.82
N VAL A 63 -4.46 9.33 5.08
CA VAL A 63 -3.63 9.32 3.86
C VAL A 63 -2.22 8.84 4.15
N ARG A 64 -1.63 9.27 5.28
CA ARG A 64 -0.31 8.83 5.75
C ARG A 64 -0.22 7.31 5.85
N ASP A 65 -1.17 6.68 6.53
CA ASP A 65 -1.16 5.23 6.72
C ASP A 65 -1.38 4.48 5.41
N LEU A 66 -2.22 5.02 4.52
CA LEU A 66 -2.43 4.49 3.18
C LEU A 66 -1.13 4.50 2.36
N LEU A 67 -0.41 5.63 2.35
CA LEU A 67 0.85 5.75 1.62
C LEU A 67 1.93 4.83 2.19
N LEU A 68 1.99 4.67 3.52
CA LEU A 68 2.91 3.74 4.17
C LEU A 68 2.64 2.28 3.76
N ASP A 69 1.37 1.86 3.65
CA ASP A 69 1.01 0.51 3.18
C ASP A 69 1.42 0.29 1.71
N LEU A 70 1.42 1.34 0.90
CA LEU A 70 1.91 1.31 -0.48
C LEU A 70 3.44 1.38 -0.58
N GLY A 71 4.15 1.49 0.55
CA GLY A 71 5.60 1.68 0.58
C GLY A 71 6.06 3.06 0.08
N ILE A 72 5.16 4.03 0.01
CA ILE A 72 5.44 5.39 -0.43
C ILE A 72 5.68 6.26 0.80
N GLN A 73 6.89 6.81 0.92
CA GLN A 73 7.21 7.86 1.90
C GLN A 73 7.44 9.17 1.16
N PRO A 74 6.48 10.12 1.23
CA PRO A 74 6.64 11.44 0.62
C PRO A 74 7.82 12.17 1.25
N ALA A 75 8.68 12.73 0.41
CA ALA A 75 9.73 13.62 0.84
C ALA A 75 9.14 14.98 1.26
N GLU A 76 9.93 15.77 2.00
CA GLU A 76 9.50 17.05 2.56
C GLU A 76 9.02 18.07 1.51
N ARG A 77 9.51 17.97 0.28
CA ARG A 77 9.14 18.83 -0.85
C ARG A 77 8.14 18.19 -1.81
N ASP A 78 7.70 16.96 -1.56
CA ASP A 78 6.66 16.31 -2.37
C ASP A 78 5.30 16.91 -2.07
N ARG A 79 4.42 16.91 -3.07
CA ARG A 79 3.04 17.42 -2.93
C ARG A 79 2.11 16.25 -2.77
N VAL A 80 1.31 16.28 -1.70
CA VAL A 80 0.30 15.25 -1.42
C VAL A 80 -1.04 15.94 -1.17
N ALA A 81 -2.05 15.54 -1.94
CA ALA A 81 -3.40 16.08 -1.84
C ALA A 81 -4.44 14.94 -1.94
N PRO A 82 -5.34 14.76 -0.95
CA PRO A 82 -5.44 15.45 0.33
C PRO A 82 -4.19 15.30 1.21
N GLY A 83 -4.03 16.17 2.21
CA GLY A 83 -2.85 16.16 3.08
C GLY A 83 -2.66 14.84 3.86
N LEU A 84 -1.46 14.60 4.38
CA LEU A 84 -1.10 13.34 5.04
C LEU A 84 -2.02 12.96 6.21
N ASP A 85 -2.51 13.94 6.95
CA ASP A 85 -3.36 13.71 8.12
C ASP A 85 -4.86 13.77 7.77
N SER A 86 -5.21 13.94 6.49
CA SER A 86 -6.58 13.89 6.02
C SER A 86 -7.15 12.47 6.12
N ALA A 87 -8.44 12.40 6.43
CA ALA A 87 -9.16 11.13 6.54
C ALA A 87 -9.35 10.49 5.16
N VAL A 88 -9.29 9.16 5.12
CA VAL A 88 -9.53 8.38 3.90
C VAL A 88 -11.03 8.12 3.73
N GLU A 89 -11.58 8.68 2.65
CA GLU A 89 -12.97 8.53 2.24
C GLU A 89 -13.09 7.58 1.04
N ARG A 90 -14.29 7.02 0.84
CA ARG A 90 -14.55 6.19 -0.35
C ARG A 90 -14.55 7.05 -1.59
N ASP A 91 -14.04 6.50 -2.69
CA ASP A 91 -14.00 7.12 -4.01
C ASP A 91 -13.21 8.44 -4.04
N MET A 92 -12.38 8.70 -3.03
CA MET A 92 -11.54 9.88 -3.00
C MET A 92 -10.34 9.73 -3.95
N THR A 93 -9.86 10.84 -4.49
CA THR A 93 -8.63 10.90 -5.28
C THR A 93 -7.49 11.43 -4.41
N LEU A 94 -6.46 10.62 -4.25
CA LEU A 94 -5.19 10.95 -3.61
C LEU A 94 -4.13 11.17 -4.67
N THR A 95 -3.66 12.40 -4.84
CA THR A 95 -2.57 12.75 -5.74
C THR A 95 -1.27 12.90 -4.95
N VAL A 96 -0.23 12.21 -5.40
CA VAL A 96 1.15 12.32 -4.96
C VAL A 96 1.99 12.76 -6.15
N GLU A 97 2.55 13.96 -6.06
CA GLU A 97 3.50 14.46 -7.04
C GLU A 97 4.88 14.54 -6.38
N ARG A 98 5.90 13.92 -6.99
CA ARG A 98 7.26 13.93 -6.46
C ARG A 98 8.10 15.08 -7.00
N ALA A 99 8.81 15.76 -6.10
CA ALA A 99 9.75 16.80 -6.47
C ALA A 99 10.93 16.20 -7.25
N ARG A 100 11.40 16.88 -8.29
CA ARG A 100 12.46 16.35 -9.15
C ARG A 100 13.81 16.50 -8.46
N PRO A 101 14.61 15.42 -8.35
CA PRO A 101 15.95 15.53 -7.80
C PRO A 101 16.85 16.28 -8.78
N VAL A 102 17.51 17.33 -8.31
CA VAL A 102 18.50 18.08 -9.07
C VAL A 102 19.81 18.13 -8.31
N ARG A 103 20.90 17.95 -9.03
CA ARG A 103 22.26 18.05 -8.53
C ARG A 103 22.85 19.39 -8.95
N ILE A 104 23.32 20.16 -7.98
CA ILE A 104 23.91 21.47 -8.18
C ILE A 104 25.38 21.38 -7.78
N LEU A 105 26.27 21.67 -8.72
CA LEU A 105 27.71 21.79 -8.48
C LEU A 105 28.08 23.27 -8.52
N ALA A 106 28.37 23.85 -7.36
CA ALA A 106 28.73 25.26 -7.21
C ALA A 106 29.86 25.39 -6.19
N ASP A 107 30.86 26.24 -6.47
CA ASP A 107 32.00 26.52 -5.59
C ASP A 107 32.73 25.27 -5.08
N GLY A 108 32.82 24.23 -5.94
CA GLY A 108 33.42 22.95 -5.58
C GLY A 108 32.60 22.09 -4.60
N ARG A 109 31.37 22.51 -4.26
CA ARG A 109 30.42 21.75 -3.45
C ARG A 109 29.34 21.12 -4.31
N ASP A 110 29.00 19.88 -3.98
CA ASP A 110 27.93 19.11 -4.59
C ASP A 110 26.73 19.08 -3.65
N SER A 111 25.61 19.63 -4.12
CA SER A 111 24.35 19.71 -3.37
C SER A 111 23.24 19.02 -4.14
N GLN A 112 22.51 18.11 -3.48
CA GLN A 112 21.30 17.49 -4.03
C GLN A 112 20.07 18.12 -3.41
N VAL A 113 19.19 18.66 -4.26
CA VAL A 113 17.96 19.32 -3.83
C VAL A 113 16.83 18.83 -4.72
N SER A 114 15.72 18.44 -4.10
CA SER A 114 14.48 18.18 -4.82
C SER A 114 13.74 19.50 -5.07
N SER A 115 13.25 19.73 -6.28
CA SER A 115 12.60 21.01 -6.61
C SER A 115 11.50 20.85 -7.65
N TRP A 116 10.57 21.80 -7.62
CA TRP A 116 9.51 21.99 -8.60
C TRP A 116 9.81 23.10 -9.62
N GLY A 117 10.95 23.77 -9.47
CA GLY A 117 11.38 24.86 -10.32
C GLY A 117 11.46 24.42 -11.78
N LEU A 118 10.76 25.16 -12.65
CA LEU A 118 10.81 24.93 -14.10
C LEU A 118 12.02 25.61 -14.75
N THR A 119 12.74 26.43 -13.97
CA THR A 119 13.91 27.19 -14.43
C THR A 119 15.10 26.97 -13.50
N PRO A 120 16.35 27.06 -14.00
CA PRO A 120 17.53 26.95 -13.14
C PRO A 120 17.54 28.01 -12.04
N ARG A 121 17.00 29.21 -12.30
CA ARG A 121 16.87 30.26 -11.28
C ARG A 121 15.97 29.83 -10.11
N GLN A 122 14.79 29.28 -10.40
CA GLN A 122 13.90 28.76 -9.35
C GLN A 122 14.53 27.58 -8.60
N LEU A 123 15.23 26.70 -9.30
CA LEU A 123 15.97 25.59 -8.71
C LEU A 123 17.01 26.06 -7.68
N LEU A 124 17.78 27.09 -8.02
CA LEU A 124 18.77 27.69 -7.12
C LEU A 124 18.10 28.35 -5.91
N THR A 125 16.97 29.05 -6.11
CA THR A 125 16.17 29.58 -5.01
C THR A 125 15.63 28.48 -4.08
N ASP A 126 15.09 27.39 -4.63
CA ASP A 126 14.59 26.24 -3.86
C ASP A 126 15.69 25.51 -3.09
N ALA A 127 16.92 25.57 -3.61
CA ALA A 127 18.15 25.08 -2.97
C ALA A 127 18.67 26.02 -1.87
N GLY A 128 18.05 27.18 -1.66
CA GLY A 128 18.50 28.18 -0.70
C GLY A 128 19.77 28.92 -1.14
N MET A 129 20.15 28.83 -2.42
CA MET A 129 21.26 29.60 -2.98
C MET A 129 20.75 31.01 -3.32
N VAL A 130 21.33 32.01 -2.66
CA VAL A 130 21.02 33.42 -2.92
C VAL A 130 21.85 33.85 -4.12
N LEU A 131 21.16 34.29 -5.18
CA LEU A 131 21.80 34.92 -6.33
C LEU A 131 21.97 36.40 -6.04
N ASP A 132 23.17 36.92 -6.24
CA ASP A 132 23.42 38.36 -6.17
C ASP A 132 23.02 39.04 -7.50
N THR A 133 22.98 40.37 -7.47
CA THR A 133 22.62 41.24 -8.60
C THR A 133 23.54 41.04 -9.80
N TYR A 134 24.75 40.53 -9.58
CA TYR A 134 25.77 40.30 -10.62
C TYR A 134 25.83 38.86 -11.12
N ASP A 135 25.00 37.94 -10.59
CA ASP A 135 24.99 36.54 -11.00
C ASP A 135 24.14 36.33 -12.26
N GLU A 136 24.76 35.77 -13.29
CA GLU A 136 24.09 35.37 -14.52
C GLU A 136 23.78 33.87 -14.53
N VAL A 137 22.52 33.54 -14.83
CA VAL A 137 22.05 32.16 -15.00
C VAL A 137 21.84 31.93 -16.49
N LEU A 138 22.78 31.23 -17.13
CA LEU A 138 22.73 30.89 -18.54
C LEU A 138 22.04 29.52 -18.73
N LEU A 139 21.28 29.37 -19.83
CA LEU A 139 20.56 28.17 -20.23
C LEU A 139 21.29 27.41 -21.34
#